data_AF-A0A2N1CBN7-F1
#
_entry.id   AF-A0A2N1CBN7-F1
#
_cell.length_a   1.000
_cell.length_b   1.000
_cell.length_c   1.000
_cell.angle_alpha   90.00
_cell.angle_beta   90.00
_cell.angle_gamma   90.00
#
_symmetry.space_group_name_H-M   'P 1'
#
loop_
_entity.id
_entity.type
_entity.pdbx_description
1 polymer ?
#
loop_
_entity_poly.entity_id
_entity_poly.type
_entity_poly.pdbx_seq_one_letter_code
_entity_poly.pdbx_strand_id
1 'polypeptide(L)'
;MDNITGLISGGGSDDTLTLNTANQSVVIGTDISSIETVTGTGSNELTGSNITNTWAINATNQGVINDGTVDEVNFVNFNNITGGALVDNFTLSLMDNITGLISGGGSDDTLTLNTANQSVVIGTDISSIEMVTGTGSNALTASNITNTWAINAT
;
A
#
# COMPACT_ATOMS: atom_id res chain seq x y z
N MET A 1 -8.24 0.41 15.61
CA MET A 1 -8.05 -0.82 14.84
C MET A 1 -7.48 -1.84 15.78
N ASP A 2 -7.95 -3.08 15.67
CA ASP A 2 -7.40 -4.19 16.43
C ASP A 2 -6.21 -4.74 15.67
N ASN A 3 -5.05 -4.80 16.32
CA ASN A 3 -3.89 -5.41 15.71
C ASN A 3 -3.97 -6.93 15.88
N ILE A 4 -3.40 -7.67 14.93
CA ILE A 4 -2.97 -9.03 15.26
C ILE A 4 -1.93 -8.92 16.37
N THR A 5 -2.04 -9.76 17.40
CA THR A 5 -1.08 -9.78 18.50
C THR A 5 -0.26 -11.05 18.44
N GLY A 6 1.06 -10.90 18.44
CA GLY A 6 2.01 -11.99 18.28
C GLY A 6 2.30 -12.34 16.81
N LEU A 7 3.43 -13.01 16.58
CA LEU A 7 3.85 -13.44 15.26
C LEU A 7 3.07 -14.70 14.83
N ILE A 8 2.40 -14.62 13.69
CA ILE A 8 1.83 -15.76 12.97
C ILE A 8 2.82 -16.18 11.90
N SER A 9 3.29 -17.43 11.96
CA SER A 9 4.19 -18.01 10.96
C SER A 9 3.48 -19.14 10.22
N GLY A 10 3.39 -19.07 8.89
CA GLY A 10 2.80 -20.15 8.08
C GLY A 10 3.74 -21.36 7.95
N GLY A 11 5.03 -21.09 7.77
CA GLY A 11 6.05 -22.12 7.71
C GLY A 11 6.45 -22.40 6.27
N GLY A 12 6.20 -23.61 5.77
CA GLY A 12 6.46 -23.95 4.37
C GLY A 12 5.23 -24.53 3.71
N SER A 13 5.11 -24.34 2.39
CA SER A 13 3.87 -24.42 1.57
C SER A 13 3.13 -23.09 1.55
N ASP A 14 2.09 -22.99 0.72
CA ASP A 14 1.28 -21.78 0.62
C ASP A 14 0.31 -21.68 1.81
N ASP A 15 0.43 -20.61 2.58
CA ASP A 15 -0.33 -20.31 3.77
C ASP A 15 -1.29 -19.13 3.57
N THR A 16 -2.43 -19.17 4.26
CA THR A 16 -3.45 -18.12 4.20
C THR A 16 -3.88 -17.67 5.58
N LEU A 17 -3.79 -16.36 5.82
CA LEU A 17 -4.37 -15.68 6.97
C LEU A 17 -5.70 -15.02 6.57
N THR A 18 -6.77 -15.32 7.32
CA THR A 18 -8.12 -14.75 7.10
C THR A 18 -8.59 -13.91 8.28
N LEU A 19 -8.90 -12.64 8.01
CA LEU A 19 -9.43 -11.65 8.94
C LEU A 19 -10.97 -11.60 8.86
N ASN A 20 -11.64 -12.20 9.84
CA ASN A 20 -13.10 -12.36 9.84
C ASN A 20 -13.88 -11.13 10.34
N THR A 21 -13.17 -10.06 10.70
CA THR A 21 -13.76 -8.81 11.18
C THR A 21 -13.03 -7.62 10.56
N ALA A 22 -13.75 -6.50 10.42
CA ALA A 22 -13.18 -5.25 9.93
C ALA A 22 -12.31 -4.55 10.98
N ASN A 23 -11.62 -3.50 10.54
CA ASN A 23 -10.77 -2.59 11.29
C ASN A 23 -9.55 -3.28 11.90
N GLN A 24 -8.95 -4.19 11.15
CA GLN A 24 -7.72 -4.86 11.56
C GLN A 24 -6.49 -4.26 10.89
N SER A 25 -5.36 -4.33 11.59
CA SER A 25 -4.04 -3.94 11.08
C SER A 25 -3.11 -5.14 11.14
N VAL A 26 -2.36 -5.34 10.07
CA VAL A 26 -1.35 -6.40 9.93
C VAL A 26 -0.05 -5.77 9.46
N VAL A 27 1.04 -6.06 10.16
CA VAL A 27 2.39 -5.63 9.80
C VAL A 27 3.23 -6.83 9.36
N ILE A 28 3.70 -6.82 8.11
CA ILE A 28 4.56 -7.90 7.58
C ILE A 28 5.92 -7.87 8.29
N GLY A 29 6.45 -9.05 8.63
CA GLY A 29 7.69 -9.23 9.37
C GLY A 29 7.58 -8.98 10.89
N THR A 30 6.47 -8.40 11.36
CA THR A 30 6.18 -8.20 12.80
C THR A 30 5.04 -9.08 13.28
N ASP A 31 3.88 -8.99 12.63
CA ASP A 31 2.67 -9.75 12.95
C ASP A 31 2.61 -11.05 12.16
N ILE A 32 3.15 -11.06 10.94
CA ILE A 32 3.15 -12.25 10.07
C ILE A 32 4.51 -12.52 9.42
N SER A 33 4.82 -13.80 9.20
CA SER A 33 5.97 -14.27 8.43
C SER A 33 5.63 -15.54 7.67
N SER A 34 6.17 -15.73 6.45
CA SER A 34 5.89 -16.92 5.62
C SER A 34 4.38 -17.16 5.48
N ILE A 35 3.66 -16.11 5.05
CA ILE A 35 2.23 -16.14 4.74
C ILE A 35 2.09 -15.57 3.32
N GLU A 36 1.66 -16.39 2.38
CA GLU A 36 1.61 -16.03 0.96
C GLU A 36 0.29 -15.32 0.60
N THR A 37 -0.73 -15.45 1.44
CA THR A 37 -2.01 -14.74 1.26
C THR A 37 -2.57 -14.22 2.58
N VAL A 38 -2.92 -12.93 2.60
CA VAL A 38 -3.69 -12.30 3.67
C VAL A 38 -5.00 -11.79 3.09
N THR A 39 -6.12 -12.22 3.64
CA THR A 39 -7.45 -11.79 3.19
C THR A 39 -8.26 -11.27 4.36
N GLY A 40 -9.05 -10.23 4.15
CA GLY A 40 -9.92 -9.69 5.16
C GLY A 40 -11.34 -9.40 4.72
N THR A 41 -12.10 -8.79 5.63
CA THR A 41 -13.47 -8.32 5.40
C THR A 41 -13.61 -6.89 5.93
N GLY A 42 -14.40 -6.07 5.25
CA GLY A 42 -14.53 -4.64 5.60
C GLY A 42 -13.23 -3.85 5.40
N SER A 43 -13.03 -2.80 6.19
CA SER A 43 -11.87 -1.90 6.10
C SER A 43 -10.69 -2.44 6.91
N ASN A 44 -9.54 -2.68 6.28
CA ASN A 44 -8.32 -3.15 6.94
C ASN A 44 -7.08 -2.38 6.47
N GLU A 45 -6.00 -2.50 7.23
CA GLU A 45 -4.69 -1.91 6.97
C GLU A 45 -3.63 -3.00 6.83
N LEU A 46 -2.82 -2.90 5.78
CA LEU A 46 -1.62 -3.72 5.61
C LEU A 46 -0.40 -2.83 5.60
N THR A 47 0.54 -3.08 6.51
CA THR A 47 1.82 -2.40 6.57
C THR A 47 2.93 -3.31 6.08
N GLY A 48 3.77 -2.80 5.17
CA GLY A 48 4.93 -3.51 4.64
C GLY A 48 6.01 -3.74 5.70
N SER A 49 6.96 -4.61 5.37
CA SER A 49 8.14 -4.84 6.21
C SER A 49 9.02 -3.58 6.25
N ASN A 50 9.84 -3.41 7.31
CA ASN A 50 10.77 -2.27 7.45
C ASN A 50 12.03 -2.40 6.56
N ILE A 51 11.81 -2.77 5.31
CA ILE A 51 12.79 -2.93 4.23
C ILE A 51 12.21 -2.31 2.96
N THR A 52 12.93 -2.39 1.84
CA THR A 52 12.40 -1.88 0.57
C THR A 52 11.26 -2.77 0.10
N ASN A 53 10.06 -2.21 -0.09
CA ASN A 53 8.92 -2.96 -0.61
C ASN A 53 8.51 -2.46 -2.00
N THR A 54 7.94 -3.37 -2.78
CA THR A 54 7.25 -3.06 -4.05
C THR A 54 5.83 -3.57 -3.97
N TRP A 55 4.87 -2.69 -4.24
CA TRP A 55 3.44 -2.95 -4.19
C TRP A 55 2.84 -2.87 -5.60
N ALA A 56 2.20 -3.94 -6.04
CA ALA A 56 1.47 -3.99 -7.29
C ALA A 56 -0.05 -4.11 -7.02
N ILE A 57 -0.80 -3.05 -7.35
CA ILE A 57 -2.22 -2.90 -7.01
C ILE A 57 -3.04 -2.80 -8.30
N ASN A 58 -3.61 -3.93 -8.70
CA ASN A 58 -4.28 -4.08 -9.99
C ASN A 58 -5.80 -4.32 -9.89
N ALA A 59 -6.33 -4.50 -8.68
CA ALA A 59 -7.74 -4.70 -8.41
C ALA A 59 -8.15 -3.97 -7.12
N THR A 60 -9.46 -3.75 -6.95
CA THR A 60 -10.00 -3.02 -5.79
C THR A 60 -9.60 -3.70 -4.47
N ASN A 61 -8.86 -2.97 -3.63
CA ASN A 61 -8.35 -3.32 -2.31
C ASN A 61 -7.54 -4.62 -2.32
N GLN A 62 -6.84 -4.86 -3.43
CA GLN A 62 -6.20 -6.13 -3.75
C GLN A 62 -4.89 -5.90 -4.51
N GLY A 63 -3.91 -6.74 -4.21
CA GLY A 63 -2.62 -6.64 -4.86
C GLY A 63 -1.61 -7.63 -4.30
N VAL A 64 -0.36 -7.36 -4.63
CA VAL A 64 0.80 -8.14 -4.20
C VAL A 64 1.84 -7.18 -3.63
N ILE A 65 2.46 -7.57 -2.52
CA ILE A 65 3.66 -6.93 -1.98
C ILE A 65 4.84 -7.89 -2.13
N ASN A 66 5.93 -7.37 -2.66
CA ASN A 66 7.25 -7.98 -2.59
C ASN A 66 8.09 -7.16 -1.62
N ASP A 67 8.42 -7.73 -0.47
CA ASP A 67 9.24 -7.08 0.55
C ASP A 67 10.73 -7.50 0.44
N GLY A 68 11.18 -7.98 -0.72
CA GLY A 68 12.56 -8.43 -0.89
C GLY A 68 12.87 -9.80 -0.26
N THR A 69 11.85 -10.50 0.25
CA THR A 69 11.94 -11.93 0.54
C THR A 69 11.69 -12.78 -0.71
N VAL A 70 11.84 -14.10 -0.61
CA VAL A 70 11.68 -15.01 -1.76
C VAL A 70 10.22 -15.11 -2.20
N ASP A 71 9.29 -14.99 -1.25
CA ASP A 71 7.86 -15.21 -1.47
C ASP A 71 7.11 -13.88 -1.42
N GLU A 72 6.25 -13.65 -2.41
CA GLU A 72 5.39 -12.47 -2.45
C GLU A 72 4.14 -12.69 -1.58
N VAL A 73 3.62 -11.63 -0.97
CA VAL A 73 2.38 -11.69 -0.19
C VAL A 73 1.23 -11.12 -1.00
N ASN A 74 0.24 -11.96 -1.31
CA ASN A 74 -1.02 -11.54 -1.89
C ASN A 74 -1.92 -10.95 -0.81
N PHE A 75 -2.52 -9.80 -1.05
CA PHE A 75 -3.46 -9.20 -0.12
C PHE A 75 -4.83 -8.96 -0.75
N VAL A 76 -5.89 -9.16 0.04
CA VAL A 76 -7.28 -9.02 -0.38
C VAL A 76 -8.12 -8.31 0.68
N ASN A 77 -8.91 -7.31 0.25
CA ASN A 77 -9.75 -6.46 1.10
C ASN A 77 -8.95 -5.64 2.14
N PHE A 78 -7.86 -5.03 1.66
CA PHE A 78 -7.10 -4.02 2.40
C PHE A 78 -7.27 -2.67 1.73
N ASN A 79 -8.02 -1.80 2.40
CA ASN A 79 -8.41 -0.49 1.89
C ASN A 79 -7.38 0.58 2.21
N ASN A 80 -6.53 0.33 3.20
CA ASN A 80 -5.45 1.21 3.56
C ASN A 80 -4.15 0.42 3.50
N ILE A 81 -3.12 1.04 2.94
CA ILE A 81 -1.82 0.44 2.71
C ILE A 81 -0.77 1.41 3.23
N THR A 82 0.16 0.92 4.03
CA THR A 82 1.27 1.70 4.56
C THR A 82 2.58 1.01 4.21
N GLY A 83 3.53 1.77 3.67
CA GLY A 83 4.89 1.27 3.47
C GLY A 83 5.64 1.06 4.78
N GLY A 84 6.87 0.58 4.66
CA GLY A 84 7.78 0.35 5.77
C GLY A 84 8.59 1.59 6.14
N ALA A 85 9.72 1.35 6.79
CA ALA A 85 10.67 2.39 7.16
C ALA A 85 11.66 2.78 6.04
N LEU A 86 11.87 1.90 5.06
CA LEU A 86 12.74 2.15 3.91
C LEU A 86 11.87 2.47 2.67
N VAL A 87 12.51 2.65 1.52
CA VAL A 87 11.82 3.01 0.26
C VAL A 87 10.72 2.02 -0.11
N ASP A 88 9.52 2.54 -0.35
CA ASP A 88 8.35 1.82 -0.82
C ASP A 88 7.90 2.31 -2.21
N ASN A 89 7.66 1.35 -3.12
CA ASN A 89 7.24 1.64 -4.49
C ASN A 89 5.83 1.11 -4.76
N PHE A 90 4.85 2.00 -4.88
CA PHE A 90 3.45 1.68 -5.17
C PHE A 90 3.14 1.84 -6.65
N THR A 91 2.65 0.78 -7.29
CA THR A 91 2.22 0.79 -8.69
C THR A 91 0.74 0.46 -8.78
N LEU A 92 -0.07 1.41 -9.26
CA LEU A 92 -1.53 1.28 -9.36
C LEU A 92 -1.99 1.29 -10.83
N SER A 93 -2.96 0.43 -11.14
CA SER A 93 -3.69 0.55 -12.42
C SER A 93 -4.71 1.69 -12.38
N LEU A 94 -5.42 1.88 -11.27
CA LEU A 94 -6.37 2.98 -11.04
C LEU A 94 -6.18 3.51 -9.61
N MET A 95 -6.29 4.82 -9.39
CA MET A 95 -6.20 5.39 -8.02
C MET A 95 -7.31 4.81 -7.13
N ASP A 96 -8.53 4.67 -7.68
CA ASP A 96 -9.70 4.10 -7.00
C ASP A 96 -9.57 2.61 -6.64
N ASN A 97 -8.49 1.93 -7.04
CA ASN A 97 -8.25 0.56 -6.57
C ASN A 97 -7.99 0.53 -5.07
N ILE A 98 -7.44 1.58 -4.46
CA ILE A 98 -7.39 1.69 -3.00
C ILE A 98 -8.47 2.68 -2.58
N THR A 99 -9.48 2.18 -1.86
CA THR A 99 -10.62 3.03 -1.47
C THR A 99 -10.36 3.83 -0.18
N GLY A 100 -9.24 3.56 0.49
CA GLY A 100 -8.74 4.32 1.63
C GLY A 100 -7.42 5.00 1.27
N LEU A 101 -6.49 5.04 2.21
CA LEU A 101 -5.25 5.80 2.11
C LEU A 101 -4.06 4.90 1.70
N ILE A 102 -3.20 5.40 0.82
CA ILE A 102 -1.82 4.91 0.66
C ILE A 102 -0.88 5.82 1.44
N SER A 103 -0.11 5.26 2.36
CA SER A 103 0.96 5.98 3.06
C SER A 103 2.30 5.38 2.65
N GLY A 104 3.27 6.21 2.24
CA GLY A 104 4.60 5.69 1.90
C GLY A 104 5.37 5.18 3.11
N GLY A 105 5.11 5.75 4.30
CA GLY A 105 5.83 5.38 5.51
C GLY A 105 7.01 6.31 5.73
N GLY A 106 8.23 5.76 5.72
CA GLY A 106 9.47 6.52 5.86
C GLY A 106 10.39 6.35 4.67
N SER A 107 11.37 7.25 4.53
CA SER A 107 12.25 7.37 3.35
C SER A 107 11.54 8.03 2.16
N ASP A 108 12.13 7.93 0.95
CA ASP A 108 11.61 8.55 -0.26
C ASP A 108 10.76 7.53 -1.03
N ASP A 109 9.44 7.67 -0.96
CA ASP A 109 8.48 6.71 -1.48
C ASP A 109 7.87 7.18 -2.81
N THR A 110 7.49 6.21 -3.64
CA THR A 110 6.99 6.50 -5.00
C THR A 110 5.62 5.91 -5.24
N LEU A 111 4.69 6.72 -5.77
CA LEU A 111 3.45 6.27 -6.40
C LEU A 111 3.58 6.37 -7.92
N THR A 112 3.27 5.28 -8.63
CA THR A 112 3.23 5.21 -10.09
C THR A 112 1.83 4.83 -10.58
N LEU A 113 1.24 5.67 -11.43
CA LEU A 113 -0.05 5.44 -12.08
C LEU A 113 0.12 4.95 -13.53
N ASN A 114 -0.25 3.70 -13.78
CA ASN A 114 -0.06 3.05 -15.08
C ASN A 114 -1.16 3.36 -16.11
N THR A 115 -2.20 4.11 -15.72
CA THR A 115 -3.24 4.58 -16.63
C THR A 115 -3.40 6.09 -16.53
N ALA A 116 -3.94 6.69 -17.60
CA ALA A 116 -4.24 8.11 -17.65
C ALA A 116 -5.61 8.43 -17.02
N ASN A 117 -5.93 9.71 -16.94
CA ASN A 117 -7.18 10.29 -16.45
C ASN A 117 -7.45 9.95 -14.98
N GLN A 118 -6.40 9.83 -14.18
CA GLN A 118 -6.49 9.63 -12.75
C GLN A 118 -6.51 10.98 -12.02
N SER A 119 -7.20 11.02 -10.88
CA SER A 119 -7.14 12.12 -9.92
C SER A 119 -6.53 11.61 -8.64
N VAL A 120 -5.55 12.33 -8.11
CA VAL A 120 -4.92 12.04 -6.82
C VAL A 120 -5.11 13.24 -5.90
N VAL A 121 -5.63 13.00 -4.71
CA VAL A 121 -5.89 13.99 -3.67
C VAL A 121 -4.93 13.75 -2.50
N ILE A 122 -3.95 14.63 -2.33
CA ILE A 122 -2.98 14.56 -1.23
C ILE A 122 -3.70 14.77 0.11
N GLY A 123 -3.44 13.87 1.06
CA GLY A 123 -4.06 13.81 2.38
C GLY A 123 -5.36 13.00 2.44
N THR A 124 -5.93 12.64 1.28
CA THR A 124 -7.09 11.74 1.20
C THR A 124 -6.69 10.40 0.59
N ASP A 125 -6.10 10.43 -0.61
CA ASP A 125 -5.72 9.25 -1.37
C ASP A 125 -4.30 8.80 -0.99
N ILE A 126 -3.41 9.78 -0.77
CA ILE A 126 -2.01 9.54 -0.44
C ILE A 126 -1.47 10.40 0.69
N SER A 127 -0.48 9.88 1.42
CA SER A 127 0.34 10.59 2.42
C SER A 127 1.77 10.07 2.41
N SER A 128 2.75 10.87 2.82
CA SER A 128 4.18 10.47 2.84
C SER A 128 4.63 9.83 1.52
N ILE A 129 4.28 10.44 0.40
CA ILE A 129 4.76 10.02 -0.93
C ILE A 129 5.54 11.21 -1.48
N GLU A 130 6.83 11.00 -1.71
CA GLU A 130 7.77 12.02 -2.15
C GLU A 130 7.75 12.18 -3.67
N MET A 131 7.43 11.10 -4.39
CA MET A 131 7.38 11.09 -5.85
C MET A 131 6.06 10.50 -6.37
N VAL A 132 5.32 11.27 -7.16
CA VAL A 132 4.17 10.76 -7.93
C VAL A 132 4.51 10.81 -9.41
N THR A 133 4.46 9.66 -10.07
CA THR A 133 4.62 9.53 -11.52
C THR A 133 3.36 8.93 -12.14
N GLY A 134 3.13 9.20 -13.43
CA GLY A 134 1.98 8.63 -14.13
C GLY A 134 2.08 8.78 -15.63
N THR A 135 1.32 7.96 -16.35
CA THR A 135 1.22 8.04 -17.81
C THR A 135 0.05 8.92 -18.25
N GLY A 136 0.22 9.65 -19.35
CA GLY A 136 -0.83 10.50 -19.92
C GLY A 136 -1.23 11.69 -19.05
N SER A 137 -2.49 12.12 -19.14
CA SER A 137 -3.02 13.27 -18.41
C SER A 137 -3.57 12.84 -17.06
N ASN A 138 -3.02 13.33 -15.96
CA ASN A 138 -3.50 13.07 -14.59
C ASN A 138 -3.63 14.40 -13.83
N ALA A 139 -4.41 14.40 -12.75
CA ALA A 139 -4.56 15.53 -11.86
C ALA A 139 -3.99 15.18 -10.48
N LEU A 140 -3.13 16.05 -9.96
CA LEU A 140 -2.70 16.03 -8.56
C LEU A 140 -3.31 17.25 -7.88
N THR A 141 -4.05 17.01 -6.80
CA THR A 141 -4.75 18.03 -6.04
C THR A 141 -4.34 17.93 -4.58
N ALA A 142 -4.39 19.04 -3.85
CA ALA A 142 -4.15 19.08 -2.41
C ALA A 142 -5.34 19.74 -1.72
N SER A 143 -5.36 19.62 -0.39
CA SER A 143 -6.32 20.32 0.46
C SER A 143 -6.35 21.82 0.16
N ASN A 144 -7.51 22.45 0.35
CA ASN A 144 -7.74 23.88 0.11
C ASN A 144 -7.13 24.75 1.22
N ILE A 145 -5.80 24.67 1.33
CA ILE A 145 -4.92 25.44 2.20
C ILE A 145 -3.78 26.01 1.35
N THR A 146 -2.90 26.82 1.94
CA THR A 146 -1.69 27.24 1.25
C THR A 146 -0.78 26.03 1.04
N ASN A 147 -0.45 25.74 -0.22
CA ASN A 147 0.46 24.66 -0.62
C ASN A 147 1.67 25.27 -1.34
N THR A 148 2.84 24.67 -1.17
CA THR A 148 4.04 25.01 -1.95
C THR A 148 4.35 23.84 -2.88
N TRP A 149 4.37 24.10 -4.19
CA TRP A 149 4.63 23.10 -5.22
C TRP A 149 5.96 23.39 -5.88
N ALA A 150 6.86 22.41 -5.89
CA ALA A 150 8.04 22.42 -6.73
C ALA A 150 7.80 21.43 -7.88
N ILE A 151 7.62 21.96 -9.10
CA ILE A 151 7.47 21.13 -10.29
C ILE A 151 8.78 21.21 -11.06
N ASN A 152 9.52 20.11 -11.08
CA ASN A 152 10.72 19.98 -11.89
C ASN A 152 10.31 19.35 -13.23
N ALA A 153 10.48 20.10 -14.32
CA ALA A 153 10.37 19.50 -15.64
C ALA A 153 11.55 18.56 -15.89
N THR A 154 11.27 17.37 -16.43
CA THR A 154 12.28 16.51 -17.05
C THR A 154 12.54 16.96 -18.49
#